data_AF-A0A3M2ZTW4-F1
#
_entry.id   AF-A0A3M2ZTW4-F1
#
_cell.length_a   1.000
_cell.length_b   1.000
_cell.length_c   1.000
_cell.angle_alpha   90.00
_cell.angle_beta   90.00
_cell.angle_gamma   90.00
#
_symmetry.space_group_name_H-M   'P 1'
#
loop_
_entity.id
_entity.type
_entity.pdbx_description
1 polymer ?
#
loop_
_entity_poly.entity_id
_entity_poly.type
_entity_poly.pdbx_seq_one_letter_code
_entity_poly.pdbx_strand_id
1 'polypeptide(L)'
;EEAWKAASTLIEHISDETIAAAQTSFSRFDSEGQRRMAALHDGRRDNLEIAPNLWAGVGLVRGGAGTALVGNPQEVAERIKEYADLGIESFIFSGYPHL
;
A
#
# COMPACT_ATOMS: atom_id res chain seq x y z
N GLU A 1 8.09 -8.54 -12.84
CA GLU A 1 6.76 -9.17 -13.05
C GLU A 1 6.28 -9.99 -11.85
N GLU A 2 7.08 -10.90 -11.30
CA GLU A 2 6.66 -11.75 -10.17
C GLU A 2 6.15 -10.95 -8.95
N ALA A 3 6.85 -9.89 -8.55
CA ALA A 3 6.43 -9.04 -7.43
C ALA A 3 5.03 -8.43 -7.61
N TRP A 4 4.72 -7.94 -8.82
CA TRP A 4 3.42 -7.37 -9.16
C TRP A 4 2.31 -8.43 -9.20
N LYS A 5 2.65 -9.65 -9.66
CA LYS A 5 1.75 -10.79 -9.56
C LYS A 5 1.45 -11.13 -8.10
N ALA A 6 2.47 -11.17 -7.23
CA ALA A 6 2.29 -11.42 -5.81
C ALA A 6 1.42 -10.34 -5.13
N ALA A 7 1.61 -9.06 -5.46
CA ALA A 7 0.76 -7.97 -4.99
C ALA A 7 -0.70 -8.14 -5.43
N SER A 8 -0.93 -8.56 -6.67
CA SER A 8 -2.28 -8.84 -7.20
C SER A 8 -2.93 -10.03 -6.50
N THR A 9 -2.20 -11.13 -6.33
CA THR A 9 -2.65 -12.34 -5.62
C THR A 9 -2.99 -12.04 -4.16
N LEU A 10 -2.25 -11.15 -3.49
CA LEU A 10 -2.51 -10.79 -2.09
C LEU A 10 -3.93 -10.25 -1.86
N ILE A 11 -4.52 -9.60 -2.87
CA ILE A 11 -5.85 -8.98 -2.77
C ILE A 11 -6.92 -9.69 -3.62
N GLU A 12 -6.58 -10.79 -4.30
CA GLU A 12 -7.45 -11.41 -5.33
C GLU A 12 -8.77 -11.93 -4.76
N HIS A 13 -8.78 -12.36 -3.49
CA HIS A 13 -9.95 -12.89 -2.80
C HIS A 13 -10.71 -11.87 -1.96
N ILE A 14 -10.23 -10.63 -1.89
CA ILE A 14 -10.98 -9.56 -1.22
C ILE A 14 -12.20 -9.28 -2.10
N SER A 15 -13.39 -9.12 -1.52
CA SER A 15 -14.61 -8.72 -2.24
C SER A 15 -14.79 -7.20 -2.23
N ASP A 16 -15.50 -6.65 -3.21
CA ASP A 16 -15.78 -5.21 -3.25
C ASP A 16 -16.63 -4.76 -2.06
N GLU A 17 -17.51 -5.63 -1.55
CA GLU A 17 -18.25 -5.42 -0.31
C GLU A 17 -17.30 -5.27 0.89
N THR A 18 -16.26 -6.13 0.96
CA THR A 18 -15.25 -6.07 2.03
C THR A 18 -14.47 -4.77 1.96
N ILE A 19 -14.09 -4.32 0.75
CA ILE A 19 -13.42 -3.03 0.54
C ILE A 19 -14.34 -1.90 0.99
N ALA A 20 -15.59 -1.86 0.52
CA ALA A 20 -16.55 -0.82 0.87
C ALA A 20 -16.81 -0.73 2.39
N ALA A 21 -16.93 -1.89 3.05
CA ALA A 21 -17.09 -1.96 4.50
C ALA A 21 -15.84 -1.42 5.24
N ALA A 22 -14.63 -1.79 4.78
CA ALA A 22 -13.39 -1.28 5.34
C ALA A 22 -13.25 0.24 5.16
N GLN A 23 -13.50 0.76 3.95
CA GLN A 23 -13.44 2.20 3.67
C GLN A 23 -14.47 3.00 4.49
N THR A 24 -15.68 2.47 4.67
CA THR A 24 -16.71 3.07 5.54
C THR A 24 -16.28 3.10 7.01
N SER A 25 -15.52 2.09 7.45
CA SER A 25 -14.95 2.09 8.81
C SER A 25 -13.84 3.14 8.94
N PHE A 26 -12.94 3.21 7.96
CA PHE A 26 -11.82 4.16 7.94
C PHE A 26 -12.26 5.61 7.91
N SER A 27 -13.40 5.93 7.26
CA SER A 27 -13.94 7.29 7.23
C SER A 27 -14.37 7.82 8.60
N ARG A 28 -14.46 6.94 9.62
CA ARG A 28 -14.79 7.30 11.00
C ARG A 28 -13.56 7.53 11.86
N PHE A 29 -12.35 7.30 11.33
CA PHE A 29 -11.12 7.52 12.08
C PHE A 29 -10.74 9.00 12.03
N ASP A 30 -10.27 9.54 13.16
CA ASP A 30 -9.72 10.90 13.25
C ASP A 30 -8.30 11.02 12.66
N SER A 31 -7.74 9.91 12.16
CA SER A 31 -6.38 9.84 11.64
C SER A 31 -6.27 10.50 10.26
N GLU A 32 -5.55 11.63 10.24
CA GLU A 32 -5.10 12.30 9.01
C GLU A 32 -4.35 11.37 8.06
N GLY A 33 -3.49 10.50 8.62
CA GLY A 33 -2.72 9.52 7.84
C GLY A 33 -3.63 8.51 7.16
N GLN A 34 -4.63 7.97 7.89
CA GLN A 34 -5.63 7.06 7.32
C GLN A 34 -6.40 7.73 6.17
N ARG A 35 -6.87 8.97 6.38
CA ARG A 35 -7.63 9.71 5.36
C ARG A 35 -6.82 9.92 4.10
N ARG A 36 -5.54 10.31 4.23
CA ARG A 36 -4.64 10.49 3.09
C ARG A 36 -4.39 9.18 2.36
N MET A 37 -4.25 8.05 3.06
CA MET A 37 -4.08 6.75 2.38
C MET A 37 -5.32 6.32 1.62
N ALA A 38 -6.51 6.45 2.20
CA ALA A 38 -7.75 6.10 1.51
C ALA A 38 -7.92 6.91 0.21
N ALA A 39 -7.53 8.19 0.24
CA ALA A 39 -7.59 9.09 -0.92
C ALA A 39 -6.65 8.70 -2.08
N LEU A 40 -5.63 7.85 -1.85
CA LEU A 40 -4.72 7.41 -2.89
C LEU A 40 -5.38 6.48 -3.91
N HIS A 41 -6.37 5.70 -3.48
CA HIS A 41 -7.02 4.69 -4.30
C HIS A 41 -8.56 4.85 -4.38
N ASP A 42 -9.17 5.62 -3.49
CA ASP A 42 -10.63 5.87 -3.45
C ASP A 42 -11.47 4.58 -3.42
N GLY A 43 -10.96 3.56 -2.72
CA GLY A 43 -11.55 2.21 -2.70
C GLY A 43 -11.49 1.43 -4.02
N ARG A 44 -10.84 1.93 -5.08
CA ARG A 44 -10.83 1.28 -6.40
C ARG A 44 -9.60 0.40 -6.61
N ARG A 45 -9.80 -0.77 -7.26
CA ARG A 45 -8.72 -1.74 -7.55
C ARG A 45 -7.91 -1.41 -8.81
N ASP A 46 -8.47 -0.61 -9.70
CA ASP A 46 -7.87 -0.22 -10.97
C ASP A 46 -6.84 0.91 -10.82
N ASN A 47 -6.68 1.46 -9.61
CA ASN A 47 -5.79 2.59 -9.33
C ASN A 47 -4.97 2.37 -8.05
N LEU A 48 -4.15 1.32 -8.04
CA LEU A 48 -3.36 0.94 -6.86
C LEU A 48 -1.87 1.23 -6.99
N GLU A 49 -1.33 1.35 -8.20
CA GLU A 49 0.04 1.85 -8.40
C GLU A 49 -0.01 3.38 -8.45
N ILE A 50 0.45 4.02 -7.37
CA ILE A 50 0.32 5.48 -7.16
C ILE A 50 1.59 6.23 -7.57
N ALA A 51 2.70 5.50 -7.70
CA ALA A 51 3.97 5.93 -8.25
C ALA A 51 4.75 4.66 -8.66
N PRO A 52 5.82 4.77 -9.48
CA PRO A 52 6.61 3.62 -9.89
C PRO A 52 7.08 2.80 -8.68
N ASN A 53 6.71 1.51 -8.66
CA ASN A 53 7.04 0.56 -7.58
C ASN A 53 6.43 0.91 -6.22
N LEU A 54 5.44 1.80 -6.15
CA LEU A 54 4.73 2.18 -4.93
C LEU A 54 3.25 1.85 -5.05
N TRP A 55 2.79 0.91 -4.23
CA TRP A 55 1.48 0.30 -4.34
C TRP A 55 0.62 0.53 -3.10
N ALA A 56 -0.61 1.00 -3.29
CA ALA A 56 -1.57 1.34 -2.24
C ALA A 56 -2.57 0.21 -1.93
N GLY A 57 -2.48 -0.95 -2.58
CA GLY A 57 -3.49 -2.02 -2.44
C GLY A 57 -3.62 -2.61 -1.04
N VAL A 58 -2.58 -2.54 -0.21
CA VAL A 58 -2.66 -2.90 1.22
C VAL A 58 -3.71 -2.07 1.96
N GLY A 59 -3.90 -0.79 1.56
CA GLY A 59 -4.84 0.15 2.16
C GLY A 59 -6.31 -0.09 1.82
N LEU A 60 -6.61 -1.02 0.90
CA LEU A 60 -8.00 -1.38 0.57
C LEU A 60 -8.77 -1.91 1.78
N VAL A 61 -8.10 -2.67 2.64
CA VAL A 61 -8.71 -3.32 3.81
C VAL A 61 -7.90 -3.21 5.11
N ARG A 62 -6.62 -2.83 5.03
CA ARG A 62 -5.79 -2.62 6.22
C ARG A 62 -5.80 -1.14 6.60
N GLY A 63 -6.18 -0.84 7.84
CA GLY A 63 -6.06 0.51 8.37
C GLY A 63 -4.61 0.92 8.64
N GLY A 64 -4.39 2.22 8.83
CA GLY A 64 -3.10 2.84 9.06
C GLY A 64 -2.58 3.62 7.85
N ALA A 65 -1.41 4.22 8.02
CA ALA A 65 -0.69 4.92 6.97
C ALA A 65 0.37 3.98 6.38
N GLY A 66 0.07 3.33 5.25
CA GLY A 66 1.01 2.38 4.64
C GLY A 66 0.77 2.12 3.16
N THR A 67 1.87 2.06 2.43
CA THR A 67 1.99 1.62 1.03
C THR A 67 3.08 0.55 0.96
N ALA A 68 3.06 -0.30 -0.07
CA ALA A 68 4.08 -1.31 -0.29
C ALA A 68 5.03 -0.89 -1.42
N LEU A 69 6.32 -1.17 -1.24
CA LEU A 69 7.27 -1.15 -2.35
C LEU A 69 7.17 -2.49 -3.08
N VAL A 70 6.89 -2.46 -4.38
CA VAL A 70 6.66 -3.66 -5.21
C VAL A 70 7.59 -3.63 -6.41
N GLY A 71 8.50 -4.60 -6.49
CA GLY A 71 9.51 -4.68 -7.54
C GLY A 71 10.52 -5.78 -7.25
N ASN A 72 11.51 -5.92 -8.12
CA ASN A 72 12.69 -6.73 -7.85
C ASN A 72 13.57 -6.07 -6.75
N PRO A 73 14.54 -6.80 -6.17
CA PRO A 73 15.36 -6.27 -5.08
C PRO A 73 16.10 -4.97 -5.42
N GLN A 74 16.52 -4.79 -6.67
CA GLN A 74 17.22 -3.58 -7.13
C GLN A 74 16.26 -2.39 -7.20
N GLU A 75 15.07 -2.57 -7.80
CA GLU A 75 14.02 -1.54 -7.89
C GLU A 75 13.58 -1.08 -6.48
N VAL A 76 13.37 -2.02 -5.56
CA VAL A 76 13.01 -1.70 -4.16
C VAL A 76 14.14 -0.96 -3.46
N ALA A 77 15.39 -1.40 -3.62
CA ALA A 77 16.55 -0.72 -3.05
C ALA A 77 16.72 0.71 -3.60
N GLU A 78 16.43 0.93 -4.88
CA GLU A 78 16.41 2.28 -5.47
C GLU A 78 15.35 3.17 -4.84
N ARG A 79 14.12 2.68 -4.64
CA ARG A 79 13.08 3.46 -3.95
C ARG A 79 13.45 3.80 -2.50
N ILE A 80 14.07 2.87 -1.78
CA ILE A 80 14.56 3.11 -0.41
C ILE A 80 15.65 4.19 -0.42
N LYS A 81 16.57 4.14 -1.39
CA LYS A 81 17.62 5.16 -1.55
C LYS A 81 17.04 6.54 -1.86
N GLU A 82 16.02 6.65 -2.70
CA GLU A 82 15.36 7.94 -2.96
C GLU A 82 14.78 8.55 -1.68
N TYR A 83 14.16 7.75 -0.82
CA TYR A 83 13.73 8.24 0.49
C TYR A 83 14.92 8.64 1.38
N ALA A 84 16.01 7.88 1.36
CA ALA A 84 17.21 8.20 2.10
C ALA A 84 17.88 9.51 1.64
N ASP A 85 17.91 9.76 0.33
CA ASP A 85 18.44 10.99 -0.28
C ASP A 85 17.61 12.23 0.12
N LEU A 86 16.34 12.03 0.49
CA LEU A 86 15.47 13.06 1.07
C LEU A 86 15.65 13.24 2.59
N GLY A 87 16.58 12.50 3.20
CA GLY A 87 16.89 12.58 4.64
C GLY A 87 16.09 11.62 5.53
N ILE A 88 15.42 10.61 4.96
CA ILE A 88 14.75 9.57 5.76
C ILE A 88 15.77 8.51 6.16
N GLU A 89 16.10 8.45 7.45
CA GLU A 89 17.18 7.57 7.94
C GLU A 89 16.67 6.24 8.52
N SER A 90 15.37 6.15 8.82
CA SER A 90 14.77 4.99 9.50
C SER A 90 13.53 4.51 8.77
N PHE A 91 13.46 3.20 8.55
CA PHE A 91 12.37 2.54 7.84
C PHE A 91 11.79 1.42 8.68
N ILE A 92 10.47 1.47 8.91
CA ILE A 92 9.73 0.41 9.59
C ILE A 92 9.02 -0.41 8.52
N PHE A 93 9.57 -1.56 8.17
CA PHE A 93 9.01 -2.46 7.16
C PHE A 93 8.11 -3.52 7.77
N SER A 94 7.18 -4.02 6.97
CA SER A 94 6.31 -5.17 7.29
C SER A 94 6.01 -5.94 5.99
N GLY A 95 5.84 -7.26 6.08
CA GLY A 95 5.52 -8.12 4.93
C GLY A 95 4.38 -9.10 5.20
N TYR A 96 3.86 -9.72 4.14
CA TYR A 96 2.87 -10.81 4.17
C TYR A 96 3.32 -11.98 3.28
N PRO A 97 3.29 -13.24 3.76
CA PRO A 97 3.12 -13.61 5.18
C PRO A 97 4.21 -12.94 6.03
N HIS A 98 3.92 -12.73 7.32
CA HIS A 98 4.79 -11.95 8.19
C HIS A 98 6.24 -12.45 8.13
N LEU A 99 7.16 -11.51 7.85
CA LEU A 99 8.61 -11.72 7.89
C LEU A 99 9.09 -11.91 9.33
#